data_AF-H1DLG7-F1
#
_entry.id   AF-H1DLG7-F1
#
_cell.length_a   1.000
_cell.length_b   1.000
_cell.length_c   1.000
_cell.angle_alpha   90.00
_cell.angle_beta   90.00
_cell.angle_gamma   90.00
#
_symmetry.space_group_name_H-M   'P 1'
#
loop_
_entity.id
_entity.type
_entity.pdbx_description
1 polymer ?
#
loop_
_entity_poly.entity_id
_entity_poly.type
_entity_poly.pdbx_seq_one_letter_code
_entity_poly.pdbx_strand_id
1 'polypeptide(L)'
;MGEHTLELKKEGCARASQLISVEEGKVLPVHLTLSSGRSVTLQTDREGDILYVDGKRMGVSPQKLELSYGVHTIRAERGEQHTEKQLEVTETGGESVVTLGFGLLSQIRWSSSVTPKQKEILSRLVGNMVQVEGGRFQMGATSEQGSDAYGSEKSVHEVTLSDYYIGKYEVRQSEWEAVMGSNPSYFKGDDLPVERVSWKDCHKFIRRLNALTGLSFKLPTEAQWEYAARGGRLSKGYKYSGSNNLGEVGWYWENSGDRVLTGKWDSNKVVKNHCRTHRVGEKQPNELGLYDMSGNVWEWCEDWYGSYSVTSQRDPSGATSGSLRVDRGGCWNSGAMFCRVSNRFSGTPGIRYSDLGFRLVC
;
A
#
# COMPACT_ATOMS: atom_id res chain seq x y z
N MET A 1 53.68 30.44 -12.83
CA MET A 1 52.79 30.95 -11.77
C MET A 1 51.39 31.02 -12.30
N GLY A 2 50.40 30.63 -11.51
CA GLY A 2 49.00 30.63 -11.94
C GLY A 2 48.15 29.59 -11.21
N GLU A 3 46.85 29.63 -11.47
CA GLU A 3 45.91 28.61 -11.02
C GLU A 3 45.98 27.38 -11.93
N HIS A 4 46.04 26.21 -11.31
CA HIS A 4 46.04 24.92 -11.96
C HIS A 4 45.02 24.01 -11.27
N THR A 5 44.35 23.14 -12.03
CA THR A 5 43.55 22.06 -11.45
C THR A 5 44.42 20.81 -11.37
N LEU A 6 44.67 20.33 -10.15
CA LEU A 6 45.31 19.04 -9.94
C LEU A 6 44.24 17.96 -9.94
N GLU A 7 44.33 16.97 -10.82
CA GLU A 7 43.48 15.77 -10.81
C GLU A 7 44.29 14.55 -10.39
N LEU A 8 43.78 13.78 -9.44
CA LEU A 8 44.34 12.50 -9.03
C LEU A 8 43.37 11.38 -9.40
N LYS A 9 43.87 10.35 -10.10
CA LYS A 9 43.10 9.17 -10.54
C LYS A 9 43.83 7.90 -10.14
N LYS A 10 43.08 6.93 -9.59
CA LYS A 10 43.53 5.58 -9.32
C LYS A 10 42.40 4.62 -9.69
N GLU A 11 42.74 3.50 -10.33
CA GLU A 11 41.77 2.47 -10.66
C GLU A 11 41.03 1.98 -9.39
N GLY A 12 39.70 1.88 -9.47
CA GLY A 12 38.84 1.53 -8.32
C GLY A 12 38.59 2.65 -7.31
N CYS A 13 39.01 3.89 -7.58
CA CYS A 13 38.74 5.05 -6.72
C CYS A 13 38.12 6.22 -7.50
N ALA A 14 37.35 7.07 -6.81
CA ALA A 14 36.84 8.32 -7.39
C ALA A 14 37.99 9.28 -7.66
N ARG A 15 37.85 10.08 -8.71
CA ARG A 15 38.76 11.17 -9.04
C ARG A 15 38.65 12.23 -7.96
N ALA A 16 39.80 12.66 -7.45
CA ALA A 16 39.88 13.84 -6.61
C ALA A 16 40.45 14.98 -7.45
N SER A 17 39.84 16.15 -7.33
CA SER A 17 40.36 17.37 -7.97
C SER A 17 40.43 18.51 -6.97
N GLN A 18 41.45 19.33 -7.09
CA GLN A 18 41.62 20.54 -6.29
C GLN A 18 42.25 21.63 -7.15
N LEU A 19 41.70 22.84 -7.03
CA LEU A 19 42.31 24.03 -7.59
C LEU A 19 43.49 24.44 -6.70
N ILE A 20 44.67 24.62 -7.31
CA ILE A 20 45.90 25.02 -6.63
C ILE A 20 46.47 26.26 -7.30
N SER A 21 47.13 27.12 -6.51
CA SER A 21 47.83 28.30 -7.02
C SER A 21 49.32 28.14 -6.73
N VAL A 22 50.16 28.18 -7.76
CA VAL A 22 51.60 27.93 -7.65
C VAL A 22 52.40 29.21 -7.86
N GLU A 23 53.26 29.54 -6.89
CA GLU A 23 54.19 30.68 -6.91
C GLU A 23 55.60 30.23 -7.30
N GLU A 24 56.37 31.11 -7.95
CA GLU A 24 57.72 30.80 -8.43
C GLU A 24 58.68 30.52 -7.27
N GLY A 25 59.44 29.44 -7.37
CA GLY A 25 60.43 29.02 -6.36
C GLY A 25 59.85 28.40 -5.09
N LYS A 26 58.52 28.23 -4.96
CA LYS A 26 57.88 27.64 -3.77
C LYS A 26 57.38 26.21 -4.02
N VAL A 27 57.50 25.36 -2.99
CA VAL A 27 56.92 24.01 -2.97
C VAL A 27 55.57 24.05 -2.26
N LEU A 28 54.52 23.60 -2.94
CA LEU A 28 53.17 23.48 -2.36
C LEU A 28 52.86 22.00 -2.09
N PRO A 29 52.82 21.53 -0.83
CA PRO A 29 52.34 20.20 -0.51
C PRO A 29 50.81 20.13 -0.74
N VAL A 30 50.37 19.15 -1.53
CA VAL A 30 48.95 18.90 -1.81
C VAL A 30 48.57 17.53 -1.29
N HIS A 31 47.47 17.47 -0.53
CA HIS A 31 46.93 16.22 0.01
C HIS A 31 45.54 15.98 -0.56
N LEU A 32 45.42 14.99 -1.45
CA LEU A 32 44.14 14.53 -1.99
C LEU A 32 43.85 13.13 -1.47
N THR A 33 42.63 12.93 -0.97
CA THR A 33 42.11 11.61 -0.59
C THR A 33 41.19 11.11 -1.69
N LEU A 34 41.51 9.95 -2.24
CA LEU A 34 40.61 9.25 -3.17
C LEU A 34 39.65 8.39 -2.37
N SER A 35 38.34 8.51 -2.56
CA SER A 35 37.39 7.54 -2.02
C SER A 35 37.48 6.26 -2.86
N SER A 36 37.55 5.11 -2.21
CA SER A 36 37.53 3.80 -2.90
C SER A 36 36.11 3.27 -3.11
N GLY A 37 35.10 4.06 -2.75
CA GLY A 37 33.71 3.62 -2.70
C GLY A 37 32.75 4.73 -2.29
N ARG A 38 31.49 4.33 -2.09
CA ARG A 38 30.39 5.22 -1.68
C ARG A 38 29.53 4.56 -0.61
N SER A 39 29.01 5.41 0.28
CA SER A 39 27.97 5.06 1.24
C SER A 39 26.66 4.69 0.53
N VAL A 40 26.21 3.46 0.75
CA VAL A 40 24.92 2.94 0.28
C VAL A 40 24.19 2.35 1.49
N THR A 41 22.90 2.69 1.64
CA THR A 41 22.02 2.04 2.61
C THR A 41 21.30 0.90 1.92
N LEU A 42 21.57 -0.32 2.35
CA LEU A 42 20.82 -1.50 1.95
C LEU A 42 19.67 -1.69 2.93
N GLN A 43 18.48 -1.90 2.40
CA GLN A 43 17.31 -2.20 3.22
C GLN A 43 16.40 -3.18 2.50
N THR A 44 15.44 -3.72 3.24
CA THR A 44 14.32 -4.49 2.72
C THR A 44 13.01 -3.84 3.15
N ASP A 45 11.88 -4.42 2.76
CA ASP A 45 10.55 -4.01 3.22
C ASP A 45 10.27 -4.27 4.70
N ARG A 46 11.19 -4.93 5.41
CA ARG A 46 11.04 -5.26 6.82
C ARG A 46 12.39 -5.25 7.55
N GLU A 47 12.43 -4.71 8.76
CA GLU A 47 13.61 -4.86 9.61
C GLU A 47 13.87 -6.32 9.98
N GLY A 48 15.15 -6.69 10.09
CA GLY A 48 15.57 -8.03 10.54
C GLY A 48 15.90 -9.04 9.43
N ASP A 49 15.59 -8.74 8.17
CA ASP A 49 16.01 -9.57 7.04
C ASP A 49 17.55 -9.56 6.92
N ILE A 50 18.16 -10.71 6.63
CA ILE A 50 19.62 -10.83 6.59
C ILE A 50 20.14 -10.30 5.27
N LEU A 51 21.12 -9.39 5.30
CA LEU A 51 21.70 -8.78 4.12
C LEU A 51 23.08 -9.38 3.80
N TYR A 52 23.33 -9.57 2.50
CA TYR A 52 24.59 -10.05 1.95
C TYR A 52 25.06 -9.14 0.80
N VAL A 53 26.37 -8.99 0.69
CA VAL A 53 27.04 -8.34 -0.44
C VAL A 53 28.14 -9.28 -0.93
N ASP A 54 28.08 -9.66 -2.20
CA ASP A 54 29.01 -10.61 -2.84
C ASP A 54 29.17 -11.91 -2.04
N GLY A 55 28.05 -12.42 -1.52
CA GLY A 55 27.99 -13.63 -0.70
C GLY A 55 28.42 -13.47 0.76
N LYS A 56 28.94 -12.29 1.16
CA LYS A 56 29.32 -12.01 2.55
C LYS A 56 28.17 -11.40 3.33
N ARG A 57 27.87 -11.96 4.51
CA ARG A 57 26.85 -11.43 5.43
C ARG A 57 27.27 -10.05 5.96
N MET A 58 26.39 -9.07 5.81
CA MET A 58 26.60 -7.67 6.21
C MET A 58 25.84 -7.26 7.47
N GLY A 59 24.82 -8.01 7.87
CA GLY A 59 23.99 -7.70 9.03
C GLY A 59 22.51 -7.95 8.75
N VAL A 60 21.66 -7.15 9.37
CA VAL A 60 20.21 -7.16 9.13
C VAL A 60 19.76 -5.82 8.58
N SER A 61 18.70 -5.82 7.80
CA SER A 61 18.06 -4.63 7.25
C SER A 61 17.50 -3.71 8.35
N PRO A 62 17.64 -2.36 8.23
CA PRO A 62 18.47 -1.63 7.25
C PRO A 62 19.95 -1.54 7.68
N GLN A 63 20.87 -1.53 6.71
CA GLN A 63 22.30 -1.47 6.95
C GLN A 63 22.96 -0.43 6.03
N LYS A 64 23.62 0.58 6.61
CA LYS A 64 24.47 1.52 5.88
C LYS A 64 25.88 0.95 5.72
N LEU A 65 26.38 0.89 4.49
CA LEU A 65 27.65 0.26 4.11
C LEU A 65 28.45 1.18 3.19
N GLU A 66 29.77 1.12 3.26
CA GLU A 66 30.64 1.66 2.22
C GLU A 66 30.93 0.56 1.20
N LEU A 67 30.43 0.73 -0.03
CA LEU A 67 30.66 -0.21 -1.13
C LEU A 67 31.69 0.35 -2.09
N SER A 68 32.62 -0.50 -2.54
CA SER A 68 33.60 -0.12 -3.55
C SER A 68 32.94 0.25 -4.88
N TYR A 69 33.64 1.00 -5.72
CA TYR A 69 33.16 1.20 -7.10
C TYR A 69 33.22 -0.12 -7.88
N GLY A 70 32.19 -0.39 -8.67
CA GLY A 70 32.04 -1.65 -9.41
C GLY A 70 30.65 -2.25 -9.28
N VAL A 71 30.51 -3.49 -9.77
CA VAL A 71 29.25 -4.23 -9.72
C VAL A 71 29.28 -5.17 -8.51
N HIS A 72 28.27 -5.05 -7.66
CA HIS A 72 28.08 -5.85 -6.45
C HIS A 72 26.78 -6.65 -6.55
N THR A 73 26.85 -7.92 -6.15
CA THR A 73 25.65 -8.75 -5.96
C THR A 73 25.12 -8.53 -4.56
N ILE A 74 23.98 -7.84 -4.45
CA ILE A 74 23.31 -7.64 -3.17
C ILE A 74 22.21 -8.69 -3.02
N ARG A 75 22.15 -9.37 -1.88
CA ARG A 75 21.14 -10.39 -1.58
C ARG A 75 20.52 -10.16 -0.20
N ALA A 76 19.22 -10.42 -0.09
CA ALA A 76 18.50 -10.44 1.19
C ALA A 76 17.87 -11.82 1.41
N GLU A 77 17.82 -12.27 2.66
CA GLU A 77 17.18 -13.52 3.06
C GLU A 77 16.13 -13.29 4.16
N ARG A 78 14.97 -13.95 3.98
CA ARG A 78 13.83 -13.95 4.91
C ARG A 78 13.36 -15.39 5.10
N GLY A 79 13.80 -16.02 6.19
CA GLY A 79 13.58 -17.45 6.40
C GLY A 79 14.21 -18.26 5.25
N GLU A 80 13.41 -19.04 4.54
CA GLU A 80 13.86 -19.81 3.37
C GLU A 80 13.83 -19.02 2.05
N GLN A 81 13.20 -17.84 2.03
CA GLN A 81 13.13 -16.99 0.84
C GLN A 81 14.40 -16.15 0.69
N HIS A 82 14.79 -15.88 -0.55
CA HIS A 82 15.83 -14.90 -0.85
C HIS A 82 15.48 -14.06 -2.07
N THR A 83 16.07 -12.87 -2.15
CA THR A 83 16.05 -12.02 -3.35
C THR A 83 17.44 -11.45 -3.58
N GLU A 84 17.80 -11.23 -4.84
CA GLU A 84 19.10 -10.69 -5.22
C GLU A 84 18.98 -9.66 -6.35
N LYS A 85 19.91 -8.71 -6.38
CA LYS A 85 20.01 -7.68 -7.41
C LYS A 85 21.48 -7.29 -7.63
N GLN A 86 21.84 -7.05 -8.89
CA GLN A 86 23.11 -6.41 -9.24
C GLN A 86 23.03 -4.90 -8.98
N LEU A 87 23.96 -4.38 -8.19
CA LEU A 87 24.13 -2.96 -7.91
C LEU A 87 25.44 -2.48 -8.52
N GLU A 88 25.36 -1.59 -9.50
CA GLU A 88 26.53 -0.89 -10.01
C GLU A 88 26.76 0.39 -9.19
N VAL A 89 27.91 0.47 -8.53
CA VAL A 89 28.36 1.62 -7.75
C VAL A 89 29.35 2.42 -8.58
N THR A 90 28.97 3.64 -8.95
CA THR A 90 29.78 4.53 -9.81
C THR A 90 30.16 5.82 -9.10
N GLU A 91 31.18 6.48 -9.65
CA GLU A 91 31.69 7.76 -9.16
C GLU A 91 30.69 8.92 -9.34
N THR A 92 30.03 8.99 -10.48
CA THR A 92 29.08 10.07 -10.85
C THR A 92 27.71 9.93 -10.19
N GLY A 93 27.46 8.77 -9.57
CA GLY A 93 26.37 8.53 -8.64
C GLY A 93 25.37 7.45 -9.05
N GLY A 94 24.72 6.87 -8.04
CA GLY A 94 23.68 5.84 -8.14
C GLY A 94 22.74 5.87 -6.92
N GLU A 95 21.89 4.85 -6.77
CA GLU A 95 20.95 4.74 -5.64
C GLU A 95 21.70 4.75 -4.30
N SER A 96 21.46 5.77 -3.47
CA SER A 96 22.05 5.86 -2.11
C SER A 96 21.34 4.98 -1.10
N VAL A 97 20.11 4.57 -1.44
CA VAL A 97 19.30 3.63 -0.70
C VAL A 97 18.82 2.58 -1.69
N VAL A 98 19.20 1.33 -1.46
CA VAL A 98 18.82 0.19 -2.29
C VAL A 98 17.89 -0.68 -1.46
N THR A 99 16.66 -0.85 -1.94
CA THR A 99 15.66 -1.69 -1.30
C THR A 99 15.58 -3.03 -2.02
N LEU A 100 15.85 -4.12 -1.32
CA LEU A 100 15.62 -5.48 -1.77
C LEU A 100 14.27 -5.94 -1.22
N GLY A 101 13.32 -6.20 -2.10
CA GLY A 101 11.99 -6.62 -1.67
C GLY A 101 11.69 -8.05 -2.09
N PHE A 102 10.87 -8.72 -1.28
CA PHE A 102 10.35 -10.04 -1.57
C PHE A 102 9.00 -9.94 -2.32
N GLY A 103 8.58 -11.02 -2.99
CA GLY A 103 7.28 -11.06 -3.67
C GLY A 103 7.11 -9.94 -4.70
N LEU A 104 5.99 -9.19 -4.63
CA LEU A 104 5.65 -8.10 -5.55
C LEU A 104 6.73 -7.02 -5.65
N LEU A 105 7.47 -6.74 -4.57
CA LEU A 105 8.49 -5.69 -4.59
C LEU A 105 9.64 -6.00 -5.55
N SER A 106 10.04 -7.28 -5.65
CA SER A 106 11.05 -7.74 -6.63
C SER A 106 10.59 -7.60 -8.09
N GLN A 107 9.28 -7.52 -8.31
CA GLN A 107 8.68 -7.44 -9.62
C GLN A 107 8.56 -5.99 -10.11
N ILE A 108 8.82 -5.00 -9.24
CA ILE A 108 8.75 -3.59 -9.63
C ILE A 108 9.76 -3.32 -10.76
N ARG A 109 9.28 -2.58 -11.76
CA ARG A 109 10.06 -2.02 -12.87
C ARG A 109 9.79 -0.53 -12.90
N TRP A 110 10.60 0.23 -12.17
CA TRP A 110 10.43 1.68 -12.02
C TRP A 110 10.50 2.39 -13.37
N SER A 111 9.56 3.30 -13.62
CA SER A 111 9.70 4.30 -14.67
C SER A 111 10.90 5.22 -14.38
N SER A 112 11.59 5.67 -15.43
CA SER A 112 12.68 6.65 -15.33
C SER A 112 12.25 7.99 -14.74
N SER A 113 10.95 8.27 -14.72
CA SER A 113 10.35 9.50 -14.17
C SER A 113 10.13 9.48 -12.65
N VAL A 114 10.31 8.32 -11.99
CA VAL A 114 9.99 8.16 -10.57
C VAL A 114 11.08 8.80 -9.70
N THR A 115 10.67 9.73 -8.83
CA THR A 115 11.56 10.37 -7.86
C THR A 115 11.92 9.45 -6.68
N PRO A 116 13.03 9.70 -5.95
CA PRO A 116 13.39 8.90 -4.76
C PRO A 116 12.27 8.84 -3.71
N LYS A 117 11.58 9.95 -3.46
CA LYS A 117 10.45 10.01 -2.51
C LYS A 117 9.26 9.18 -2.98
N GLN A 118 8.96 9.18 -4.28
CA GLN A 118 7.94 8.30 -4.83
C GLN A 118 8.35 6.83 -4.71
N LYS A 119 9.61 6.47 -4.97
CA LYS A 119 10.10 5.09 -4.79
C LYS A 119 9.87 4.61 -3.36
N GLU A 120 10.19 5.42 -2.36
CA GLU A 120 9.97 5.09 -0.95
C GLU A 120 8.48 4.82 -0.66
N ILE A 121 7.60 5.78 -0.99
CA ILE A 121 6.17 5.68 -0.70
C ILE A 121 5.54 4.50 -1.45
N LEU A 122 5.85 4.33 -2.72
CA LEU A 122 5.27 3.28 -3.55
C LEU A 122 5.84 1.89 -3.22
N SER A 123 7.09 1.80 -2.78
CA SER A 123 7.63 0.54 -2.25
C SER A 123 6.87 0.15 -0.98
N ARG A 124 6.58 1.09 -0.08
CA ARG A 124 5.76 0.81 1.09
C ARG A 124 4.34 0.36 0.72
N LEU A 125 3.71 0.98 -0.27
CA LEU A 125 2.40 0.55 -0.78
C LEU A 125 2.46 -0.91 -1.27
N VAL A 126 3.44 -1.24 -2.12
CA VAL A 126 3.60 -2.59 -2.69
C VAL A 126 3.92 -3.62 -1.60
N GLY A 127 4.77 -3.26 -0.62
CA GLY A 127 5.11 -4.11 0.51
C GLY A 127 3.96 -4.33 1.49
N ASN A 128 2.93 -3.46 1.46
CA ASN A 128 1.69 -3.61 2.22
C ASN A 128 0.61 -4.40 1.46
N MET A 129 0.95 -5.06 0.35
CA MET A 129 0.03 -6.00 -0.30
C MET A 129 0.09 -7.36 0.39
N VAL A 130 -1.05 -7.90 0.79
CA VAL A 130 -1.17 -9.19 1.47
C VAL A 130 -1.61 -10.25 0.46
N GLN A 131 -0.86 -11.36 0.40
CA GLN A 131 -1.26 -12.51 -0.40
C GLN A 131 -2.49 -13.16 0.22
N VAL A 132 -3.53 -13.35 -0.59
CA VAL A 132 -4.75 -14.07 -0.22
C VAL A 132 -4.77 -15.37 -1.02
N GLU A 133 -4.63 -16.49 -0.32
CA GLU A 133 -4.89 -17.80 -0.92
C GLU A 133 -6.37 -17.89 -1.28
N GLY A 134 -6.63 -18.13 -2.57
CA GLY A 134 -7.95 -18.31 -3.11
C GLY A 134 -8.65 -19.55 -2.53
N GLY A 135 -9.94 -19.63 -2.79
CA GLY A 135 -10.75 -20.71 -2.28
C GLY A 135 -12.23 -20.52 -2.54
N ARG A 136 -13.00 -21.45 -2.02
CA ARG A 136 -14.47 -21.40 -2.05
C ARG A 136 -15.00 -20.75 -0.79
N PHE A 137 -16.01 -19.90 -0.94
CA PHE A 137 -16.76 -19.36 0.18
C PHE A 137 -18.23 -19.11 -0.19
N GLN A 138 -19.04 -18.92 0.84
CA GLN A 138 -20.42 -18.48 0.71
C GLN A 138 -20.45 -16.95 0.77
N MET A 139 -20.77 -16.31 -0.36
CA MET A 139 -20.88 -14.86 -0.50
C MET A 139 -22.30 -14.39 -0.20
N GLY A 140 -22.45 -13.26 0.48
CA GLY A 140 -23.72 -12.66 0.88
C GLY A 140 -24.09 -12.88 2.35
N ALA A 141 -25.35 -12.63 2.69
CA ALA A 141 -25.81 -12.64 4.08
C ALA A 141 -25.92 -14.05 4.69
N THR A 142 -24.79 -14.60 5.13
CA THR A 142 -24.66 -15.85 5.91
C THR A 142 -25.17 -15.68 7.34
N SER A 143 -25.26 -16.78 8.10
CA SER A 143 -25.99 -16.83 9.37
C SER A 143 -25.52 -15.85 10.44
N GLU A 144 -24.22 -15.51 10.47
CA GLU A 144 -23.64 -14.56 11.43
C GLU A 144 -24.14 -13.12 11.24
N GLN A 145 -24.75 -12.81 10.08
CA GLN A 145 -25.31 -11.49 9.78
C GLN A 145 -26.66 -11.27 10.48
N GLY A 146 -27.37 -12.36 10.78
CA GLY A 146 -28.63 -12.35 11.53
C GLY A 146 -29.72 -11.48 10.89
N SER A 147 -30.50 -10.80 11.73
CA SER A 147 -31.61 -9.92 11.31
C SER A 147 -31.18 -8.61 10.66
N ASP A 148 -29.89 -8.27 10.70
CA ASP A 148 -29.38 -7.00 10.18
C ASP A 148 -29.16 -7.03 8.66
N ALA A 149 -29.25 -8.22 8.06
CA ALA A 149 -29.05 -8.42 6.62
C ALA A 149 -30.20 -7.86 5.77
N TYR A 150 -29.84 -7.12 4.74
CA TYR A 150 -30.75 -6.60 3.73
C TYR A 150 -31.02 -7.62 2.61
N GLY A 151 -32.09 -7.40 1.85
CA GLY A 151 -32.44 -8.24 0.70
C GLY A 151 -31.41 -8.20 -0.42
N SER A 152 -30.66 -7.10 -0.57
CA SER A 152 -29.59 -6.93 -1.57
C SER A 152 -28.37 -7.83 -1.34
N GLU A 153 -28.25 -8.39 -0.13
CA GLU A 153 -27.19 -9.32 0.27
C GLU A 153 -27.60 -10.78 0.03
N LYS A 154 -28.79 -11.01 -0.53
CA LYS A 154 -29.36 -12.34 -0.81
C LYS A 154 -29.46 -12.61 -2.33
N SER A 155 -29.45 -13.87 -2.76
CA SER A 155 -29.21 -15.06 -1.93
C SER A 155 -27.73 -15.26 -1.64
N VAL A 156 -27.46 -15.97 -0.55
CA VAL A 156 -26.14 -16.56 -0.36
C VAL A 156 -25.86 -17.52 -1.52
N HIS A 157 -24.65 -17.47 -2.06
CA HIS A 157 -24.22 -18.29 -3.19
C HIS A 157 -22.72 -18.62 -3.08
N GLU A 158 -22.30 -19.70 -3.73
CA GLU A 158 -20.91 -20.14 -3.69
C GLU A 158 -20.06 -19.36 -4.71
N VAL A 159 -18.92 -18.85 -4.26
CA VAL A 159 -17.91 -18.25 -5.14
C VAL A 159 -16.58 -18.95 -4.92
N THR A 160 -15.90 -19.26 -6.04
CA THR A 160 -14.50 -19.71 -6.04
C THR A 160 -13.60 -18.58 -6.53
N LEU A 161 -12.61 -18.20 -5.74
CA LEU A 161 -11.60 -17.22 -6.14
C LEU A 161 -10.25 -17.89 -6.41
N SER A 162 -9.54 -17.39 -7.40
CA SER A 162 -8.11 -17.64 -7.59
C SER A 162 -7.29 -16.85 -6.56
N ASP A 163 -5.99 -17.15 -6.41
CA ASP A 163 -5.08 -16.38 -5.56
C ASP A 163 -4.92 -14.95 -6.09
N TYR A 164 -4.76 -13.99 -5.18
CA TYR A 164 -4.52 -12.58 -5.51
C TYR A 164 -3.82 -11.89 -4.34
N TYR A 165 -3.33 -10.67 -4.57
CA TYR A 165 -2.93 -9.79 -3.48
C TYR A 165 -3.98 -8.71 -3.25
N ILE A 166 -4.19 -8.30 -2.01
CA ILE A 166 -5.03 -7.15 -1.65
C ILE A 166 -4.29 -6.22 -0.69
N GLY A 167 -4.55 -4.92 -0.79
CA GLY A 167 -3.98 -3.92 0.09
C GLY A 167 -4.34 -4.20 1.55
N LYS A 168 -3.31 -4.25 2.41
CA LYS A 168 -3.45 -4.37 3.87
C LYS A 168 -4.34 -3.27 4.46
N TYR A 169 -4.28 -2.10 3.85
CA TYR A 169 -5.00 -0.88 4.21
C TYR A 169 -5.75 -0.32 3.00
N GLU A 170 -6.68 0.59 3.26
CA GLU A 170 -7.15 1.57 2.26
C GLU A 170 -5.96 2.38 1.72
N VAL A 171 -6.06 2.88 0.48
CA VAL A 171 -5.00 3.73 -0.11
C VAL A 171 -4.86 5.00 0.73
N ARG A 172 -3.63 5.28 1.19
CA ARG A 172 -3.35 6.45 2.02
C ARG A 172 -3.31 7.73 1.19
N GLN A 173 -3.55 8.87 1.84
CA GLN A 173 -3.43 10.18 1.18
C GLN A 173 -2.03 10.45 0.64
N SER A 174 -0.99 10.04 1.39
CA SER A 174 0.41 10.14 0.95
C SER A 174 0.71 9.33 -0.32
N GLU A 175 0.11 8.14 -0.45
CA GLU A 175 0.25 7.27 -1.62
C GLU A 175 -0.49 7.87 -2.82
N TRP A 176 -1.72 8.35 -2.60
CA TRP A 176 -2.48 9.08 -3.61
C TRP A 176 -1.70 10.28 -4.15
N GLU A 177 -1.20 11.14 -3.26
CA GLU A 177 -0.48 12.35 -3.63
C GLU A 177 0.82 12.04 -4.36
N ALA A 178 1.55 10.98 -3.98
CA ALA A 178 2.75 10.53 -4.68
C ALA A 178 2.47 10.16 -6.15
N VAL A 179 1.28 9.64 -6.47
CA VAL A 179 0.91 9.24 -7.84
C VAL A 179 0.21 10.38 -8.60
N MET A 180 -0.59 11.18 -7.90
CA MET A 180 -1.52 12.14 -8.51
C MET A 180 -1.04 13.58 -8.45
N GLY A 181 -0.09 13.90 -7.58
CA GLY A 181 0.46 15.24 -7.36
C GLY A 181 -0.49 16.20 -6.64
N SER A 182 -1.60 15.70 -6.08
CA SER A 182 -2.58 16.47 -5.33
C SER A 182 -3.39 15.56 -4.42
N ASN A 183 -3.97 16.12 -3.36
CA ASN A 183 -4.76 15.39 -2.38
C ASN A 183 -6.21 15.95 -2.30
N PRO A 184 -7.23 15.23 -2.81
CA PRO A 184 -8.62 15.69 -2.86
C PRO A 184 -9.39 15.54 -1.54
N SER A 185 -8.84 14.81 -0.57
CA SER A 185 -9.51 14.45 0.68
C SER A 185 -10.05 15.65 1.43
N TYR A 186 -11.22 15.52 2.04
CA TYR A 186 -11.77 16.46 3.01
C TYR A 186 -10.96 16.48 4.32
N PHE A 187 -10.75 15.32 4.94
CA PHE A 187 -9.93 15.18 6.14
C PHE A 187 -8.46 15.09 5.73
N LYS A 188 -7.56 15.77 6.43
CA LYS A 188 -6.15 15.88 6.03
C LYS A 188 -5.23 15.11 6.96
N GLY A 189 -4.41 14.24 6.38
CA GLY A 189 -3.32 13.55 7.07
C GLY A 189 -2.72 12.45 6.19
N ASP A 190 -1.39 12.37 6.14
CA ASP A 190 -0.64 11.49 5.23
C ASP A 190 -1.01 10.00 5.33
N ASP A 191 -1.39 9.57 6.54
CA ASP A 191 -1.73 8.19 6.89
C ASP A 191 -3.24 7.94 7.01
N LEU A 192 -4.08 8.95 6.73
CA LEU A 192 -5.52 8.77 6.57
C LEU A 192 -5.82 8.12 5.22
N PRO A 193 -6.97 7.43 5.06
CA PRO A 193 -7.42 6.98 3.75
C PRO A 193 -7.66 8.19 2.85
N VAL A 194 -7.39 8.02 1.55
CA VAL A 194 -7.84 8.97 0.55
C VAL A 194 -9.35 8.84 0.37
N GLU A 195 -10.05 9.97 0.42
CA GLU A 195 -11.50 10.06 0.16
C GLU A 195 -11.81 11.23 -0.78
N ARG A 196 -13.10 11.43 -1.12
CA ARG A 196 -13.55 12.32 -2.21
C ARG A 196 -12.96 11.95 -3.57
N VAL A 197 -12.76 10.66 -3.77
CA VAL A 197 -12.33 10.07 -5.03
C VAL A 197 -13.48 9.29 -5.65
N SER A 198 -13.75 9.55 -6.92
CA SER A 198 -14.74 8.78 -7.67
C SER A 198 -14.11 7.51 -8.21
N TRP A 199 -14.94 6.52 -8.56
CA TRP A 199 -14.49 5.30 -9.23
C TRP A 199 -13.57 5.61 -10.43
N LYS A 200 -13.92 6.63 -11.22
CA LYS A 200 -13.10 7.08 -12.36
C LYS A 200 -11.74 7.65 -11.94
N ASP A 201 -11.67 8.36 -10.81
CA ASP A 201 -10.39 8.85 -10.30
C ASP A 201 -9.52 7.70 -9.80
N CYS A 202 -10.11 6.68 -9.16
CA CYS A 202 -9.39 5.47 -8.76
C CYS A 202 -8.73 4.79 -9.96
N HIS A 203 -9.42 4.63 -11.09
CA HIS A 203 -8.79 4.11 -12.32
C HIS A 203 -7.72 5.03 -12.91
N LYS A 204 -7.82 6.35 -12.73
CA LYS A 204 -6.76 7.28 -13.14
C LYS A 204 -5.53 7.11 -12.25
N PHE A 205 -5.71 6.97 -10.94
CA PHE A 205 -4.65 6.65 -9.98
C PHE A 205 -4.00 5.31 -10.34
N ILE A 206 -4.78 4.23 -10.50
CA ILE A 206 -4.30 2.89 -10.82
C ILE A 206 -3.48 2.87 -12.12
N ARG A 207 -3.97 3.52 -13.20
CA ARG A 207 -3.21 3.59 -14.46
C ARG A 207 -1.86 4.27 -14.28
N ARG A 208 -1.79 5.34 -13.49
CA ARG A 208 -0.52 6.04 -13.21
C ARG A 208 0.38 5.20 -12.30
N LEU A 209 -0.17 4.57 -11.27
CA LEU A 209 0.57 3.68 -10.38
C LEU A 209 1.21 2.52 -11.16
N ASN A 210 0.46 1.89 -12.07
CA ASN A 210 0.95 0.83 -12.95
C ASN A 210 2.06 1.35 -13.87
N ALA A 211 1.92 2.56 -14.44
CA ALA A 211 2.96 3.16 -15.26
C ALA A 211 4.24 3.51 -14.47
N LEU A 212 4.12 3.85 -13.19
CA LEU A 212 5.27 4.18 -12.34
C LEU A 212 6.01 2.92 -11.85
N THR A 213 5.27 1.84 -11.56
CA THR A 213 5.79 0.63 -10.90
C THR A 213 6.01 -0.54 -11.85
N GLY A 214 5.39 -0.55 -13.03
CA GLY A 214 5.38 -1.71 -13.94
C GLY A 214 4.54 -2.89 -13.46
N LEU A 215 3.80 -2.74 -12.36
CA LEU A 215 2.88 -3.75 -11.82
C LEU A 215 1.46 -3.58 -12.38
N SER A 216 0.56 -4.51 -12.04
CA SER A 216 -0.81 -4.58 -12.55
C SER A 216 -1.85 -4.45 -11.43
N PHE A 217 -1.92 -3.27 -10.80
CA PHE A 217 -2.95 -2.97 -9.81
C PHE A 217 -4.33 -2.78 -10.43
N LYS A 218 -5.37 -3.09 -9.65
CA LYS A 218 -6.80 -2.94 -9.98
C LYS A 218 -7.60 -2.58 -8.72
N LEU A 219 -8.87 -2.23 -8.89
CA LEU A 219 -9.85 -2.31 -7.81
C LEU A 219 -10.19 -3.78 -7.54
N PRO A 220 -10.48 -4.17 -6.28
CA PRO A 220 -11.00 -5.50 -6.01
C PRO A 220 -12.32 -5.73 -6.73
N THR A 221 -12.57 -6.97 -7.16
CA THR A 221 -13.97 -7.36 -7.39
C THR A 221 -14.69 -7.40 -6.04
N GLU A 222 -16.01 -7.25 -6.06
CA GLU A 222 -16.82 -7.33 -4.84
C GLU A 222 -16.61 -8.66 -4.11
N ALA A 223 -16.47 -9.75 -4.87
CA ALA A 223 -16.22 -11.07 -4.32
C ALA A 223 -14.82 -11.17 -3.67
N GLN A 224 -13.78 -10.62 -4.31
CA GLN A 224 -12.46 -10.53 -3.70
C GLN A 224 -12.52 -9.74 -2.39
N TRP A 225 -13.21 -8.59 -2.40
CA TRP A 225 -13.36 -7.76 -1.22
C TRP A 225 -14.04 -8.52 -0.08
N GLU A 226 -15.19 -9.17 -0.32
CA GLU A 226 -15.93 -9.89 0.72
C GLU A 226 -15.16 -11.11 1.24
N TYR A 227 -14.51 -11.87 0.36
CA TYR A 227 -13.69 -13.01 0.76
C TYR A 227 -12.55 -12.59 1.69
N ALA A 228 -11.83 -11.53 1.30
CA ALA A 228 -10.77 -10.94 2.09
C ALA A 228 -11.31 -10.39 3.43
N ALA A 229 -12.45 -9.69 3.43
CA ALA A 229 -13.08 -9.13 4.63
C ALA A 229 -13.48 -10.23 5.62
N ARG A 230 -13.88 -11.40 5.14
CA ARG A 230 -14.24 -12.55 5.96
C ARG A 230 -13.05 -13.27 6.60
N GLY A 231 -11.82 -12.97 6.18
CA GLY A 231 -10.61 -13.67 6.61
C GLY A 231 -10.19 -14.81 5.68
N GLY A 232 -10.75 -14.90 4.47
CA GLY A 232 -10.40 -15.90 3.45
C GLY A 232 -10.47 -17.34 3.98
N ARG A 233 -9.43 -18.15 3.70
CA ARG A 233 -9.33 -19.54 4.20
C ARG A 233 -9.21 -19.63 5.72
N LEU A 234 -8.82 -18.55 6.38
CA LEU A 234 -8.64 -18.45 7.83
C LEU A 234 -9.88 -17.90 8.54
N SER A 235 -10.99 -17.71 7.80
CA SER A 235 -12.22 -17.13 8.33
C SER A 235 -12.71 -17.84 9.59
N LYS A 236 -13.04 -17.04 10.62
CA LYS A 236 -13.69 -17.51 11.86
C LYS A 236 -15.20 -17.26 11.86
N GLY A 237 -15.78 -16.83 10.74
CA GLY A 237 -17.23 -16.60 10.63
C GLY A 237 -17.73 -15.41 11.45
N TYR A 238 -16.94 -14.35 11.57
CA TYR A 238 -17.32 -13.13 12.27
C TYR A 238 -18.23 -12.23 11.45
N LYS A 239 -19.08 -11.47 12.15
CA LYS A 239 -20.00 -10.50 11.57
C LYS A 239 -19.29 -9.30 10.95
N TYR A 240 -18.22 -8.83 11.61
CA TYR A 240 -17.31 -7.79 11.12
C TYR A 240 -15.95 -8.42 10.83
N SER A 241 -15.10 -7.71 10.10
CA SER A 241 -13.81 -8.24 9.68
C SER A 241 -12.87 -8.43 10.87
N GLY A 242 -12.73 -9.68 11.34
CA GLY A 242 -11.84 -10.05 12.46
C GLY A 242 -12.48 -10.11 13.85
N SER A 243 -13.73 -9.65 14.04
CA SER A 243 -14.41 -9.71 15.34
C SER A 243 -15.93 -9.60 15.21
N ASN A 244 -16.66 -10.08 16.23
CA ASN A 244 -18.08 -9.78 16.41
C ASN A 244 -18.32 -8.44 17.13
N ASN A 245 -17.26 -7.81 17.64
CA ASN A 245 -17.28 -6.49 18.26
C ASN A 245 -16.69 -5.45 17.30
N LEU A 246 -17.55 -4.64 16.68
CA LEU A 246 -17.12 -3.61 15.73
C LEU A 246 -16.13 -2.61 16.32
N GLY A 247 -16.22 -2.31 17.62
CA GLY A 247 -15.31 -1.36 18.28
C GLY A 247 -13.84 -1.79 18.28
N GLU A 248 -13.56 -3.09 18.15
CA GLU A 248 -12.20 -3.66 18.08
C GLU A 248 -11.58 -3.53 16.69
N VAL A 249 -12.40 -3.60 15.63
CA VAL A 249 -11.94 -3.78 14.24
C VAL A 249 -12.31 -2.62 13.31
N GLY A 250 -13.10 -1.66 13.79
CA GLY A 250 -13.69 -0.63 12.93
C GLY A 250 -13.82 0.76 13.56
N TRP A 251 -13.67 1.77 12.72
CA TRP A 251 -14.06 3.16 13.00
C TRP A 251 -15.45 3.43 12.42
N TYR A 252 -16.41 3.73 13.29
CA TYR A 252 -17.82 3.93 12.94
C TYR A 252 -18.42 5.04 13.81
N TRP A 253 -19.69 5.38 13.60
CA TRP A 253 -20.27 6.60 14.17
C TRP A 253 -20.11 6.74 15.68
N GLU A 254 -20.06 5.63 16.44
CA GLU A 254 -19.94 5.66 17.89
C GLU A 254 -18.55 5.99 18.38
N ASN A 255 -17.49 5.65 17.65
CA ASN A 255 -16.12 5.75 18.15
C ASN A 255 -15.20 6.62 17.28
N SER A 256 -15.70 7.25 16.21
CA SER A 256 -14.88 7.98 15.25
C SER A 256 -14.67 9.47 15.55
N GLY A 257 -15.23 9.99 16.64
CA GLY A 257 -15.13 11.40 17.03
C GLY A 257 -14.41 11.61 18.36
N ASP A 258 -14.61 12.78 18.97
CA ASP A 258 -13.87 13.21 20.17
C ASP A 258 -14.24 12.42 21.44
N ARG A 259 -15.41 11.76 21.45
CA ARG A 259 -15.86 10.86 22.52
C ARG A 259 -16.70 9.72 21.94
N VAL A 260 -16.91 8.68 22.75
CA VAL A 260 -17.82 7.58 22.41
C VAL A 260 -19.27 8.08 22.43
N LEU A 261 -20.03 7.83 21.36
CA LEU A 261 -21.46 8.08 21.27
C LEU A 261 -22.26 6.81 21.60
N THR A 262 -23.48 7.00 22.08
CA THR A 262 -24.40 5.90 22.41
C THR A 262 -25.83 6.22 21.95
N GLY A 263 -26.65 5.17 21.92
CA GLY A 263 -28.07 5.24 21.57
C GLY A 263 -28.31 5.13 20.06
N LYS A 264 -29.39 5.73 19.58
CA LYS A 264 -29.71 5.69 18.14
C LYS A 264 -28.76 6.59 17.36
N TRP A 265 -28.39 6.12 16.16
CA TRP A 265 -27.65 6.88 15.17
C TRP A 265 -28.36 8.20 14.87
N ASP A 266 -27.60 9.29 14.85
CA ASP A 266 -28.10 10.63 14.59
C ASP A 266 -26.98 11.47 13.97
N SER A 267 -27.22 11.97 12.75
CA SER A 267 -26.25 12.78 12.00
C SER A 267 -25.82 14.04 12.77
N ASN A 268 -26.71 14.65 13.57
CA ASN A 268 -26.35 15.81 14.39
C ASN A 268 -25.35 15.44 15.50
N LYS A 269 -25.45 14.24 16.07
CA LYS A 269 -24.47 13.75 17.05
C LYS A 269 -23.12 13.53 16.38
N VAL A 270 -23.11 12.91 15.20
CA VAL A 270 -21.88 12.67 14.42
C VAL A 270 -21.15 13.99 14.13
N VAL A 271 -21.87 15.00 13.64
CA VAL A 271 -21.30 16.32 13.35
C VAL A 271 -20.80 17.01 14.61
N LYS A 272 -21.61 17.08 15.68
CA LYS A 272 -21.23 17.72 16.96
C LYS A 272 -20.07 17.02 17.68
N ASN A 273 -19.82 15.75 17.35
CA ASN A 273 -18.73 14.96 17.92
C ASN A 273 -17.45 14.99 17.09
N HIS A 274 -17.43 15.76 15.99
CA HIS A 274 -16.29 15.84 15.06
C HIS A 274 -15.80 14.47 14.59
N CYS A 275 -16.74 13.55 14.38
CA CYS A 275 -16.49 12.25 13.78
C CYS A 275 -15.81 12.42 12.42
N ARG A 276 -14.80 11.58 12.14
CA ARG A 276 -13.92 11.72 10.98
C ARG A 276 -13.21 10.40 10.64
N THR A 277 -12.50 10.38 9.51
CA THR A 277 -11.58 9.29 9.18
C THR A 277 -10.41 9.24 10.17
N HIS A 278 -9.86 8.04 10.37
CA HIS A 278 -8.71 7.77 11.24
C HIS A 278 -7.55 7.20 10.43
N ARG A 279 -6.36 7.15 11.03
CA ARG A 279 -5.20 6.58 10.33
C ARG A 279 -5.46 5.11 10.10
N VAL A 280 -5.11 4.63 8.91
CA VAL A 280 -5.35 3.24 8.56
C VAL A 280 -4.47 2.33 9.43
N GLY A 281 -5.05 1.24 9.92
CA GLY A 281 -4.37 0.26 10.76
C GLY A 281 -4.36 0.53 12.26
N GLU A 282 -5.18 1.45 12.77
CA GLU A 282 -5.26 1.74 14.23
C GLU A 282 -6.22 0.80 15.00
N LYS A 283 -6.99 -0.03 14.28
CA LYS A 283 -7.85 -1.08 14.84
C LYS A 283 -7.22 -2.46 14.69
N GLN A 284 -7.83 -3.49 15.27
CA GLN A 284 -7.35 -4.86 15.10
C GLN A 284 -7.61 -5.34 13.66
N PRO A 285 -6.69 -6.11 13.06
CA PRO A 285 -6.90 -6.71 11.76
C PRO A 285 -7.79 -7.95 11.83
N ASN A 286 -8.23 -8.41 10.66
CA ASN A 286 -8.79 -9.74 10.50
C ASN A 286 -7.73 -10.85 10.43
N GLU A 287 -8.16 -12.08 10.20
CA GLU A 287 -7.32 -13.27 10.22
C GLU A 287 -6.23 -13.29 9.12
N LEU A 288 -6.38 -12.48 8.06
CA LEU A 288 -5.38 -12.30 7.01
C LEU A 288 -4.42 -11.14 7.31
N GLY A 289 -4.62 -10.41 8.42
CA GLY A 289 -3.84 -9.21 8.72
C GLY A 289 -4.32 -7.96 7.97
N LEU A 290 -5.55 -7.96 7.43
CA LEU A 290 -6.15 -6.81 6.76
C LEU A 290 -6.88 -5.92 7.77
N TYR A 291 -6.76 -4.61 7.60
CA TYR A 291 -7.31 -3.61 8.50
C TYR A 291 -8.44 -2.83 7.83
N ASP A 292 -9.30 -2.25 8.66
CA ASP A 292 -10.32 -1.27 8.27
C ASP A 292 -11.37 -1.80 7.24
N MET A 293 -11.48 -3.11 7.06
CA MET A 293 -12.51 -3.74 6.22
C MET A 293 -13.93 -3.66 6.84
N SER A 294 -14.13 -2.86 7.88
CA SER A 294 -15.39 -2.68 8.62
C SER A 294 -15.45 -1.29 9.26
N GLY A 295 -15.51 -0.23 8.44
CA GLY A 295 -15.56 1.16 8.89
C GLY A 295 -14.53 2.03 8.17
N ASN A 296 -14.15 3.14 8.80
CA ASN A 296 -13.26 4.18 8.25
C ASN A 296 -13.79 4.83 6.97
N VAL A 297 -13.58 4.26 5.77
CA VAL A 297 -14.27 4.69 4.56
C VAL A 297 -14.90 3.52 3.81
N TRP A 298 -16.00 3.80 3.10
CA TRP A 298 -16.49 2.90 2.07
C TRP A 298 -15.41 2.72 1.00
N GLU A 299 -15.40 1.55 0.36
CA GLU A 299 -14.37 1.20 -0.60
C GLU A 299 -14.96 0.80 -1.94
N TRP A 300 -14.58 1.53 -3.00
CA TRP A 300 -14.96 1.20 -4.37
C TRP A 300 -14.47 -0.20 -4.77
N CYS A 301 -15.37 -0.97 -5.38
CA CYS A 301 -15.07 -2.21 -6.10
C CYS A 301 -15.19 -2.01 -7.63
N GLU A 302 -14.64 -2.94 -8.40
CA GLU A 302 -14.72 -2.92 -9.87
C GLU A 302 -16.17 -3.09 -10.37
N ASP A 303 -16.95 -3.92 -9.70
CA ASP A 303 -18.24 -4.46 -10.15
C ASP A 303 -19.29 -3.37 -10.43
N TRP A 304 -20.09 -3.59 -11.47
CA TRP A 304 -21.41 -2.96 -11.57
C TRP A 304 -22.33 -3.59 -10.52
N TYR A 305 -23.05 -2.74 -9.79
CA TYR A 305 -24.03 -3.18 -8.80
C TYR A 305 -25.21 -3.87 -9.47
N GLY A 306 -25.54 -5.05 -8.97
CA GLY A 306 -26.65 -5.87 -9.43
C GLY A 306 -27.03 -6.93 -8.40
N SER A 307 -28.12 -7.63 -8.68
CA SER A 307 -28.57 -8.77 -7.88
C SER A 307 -27.54 -9.89 -7.91
N TYR A 308 -27.38 -10.57 -6.78
CA TYR A 308 -26.57 -11.78 -6.73
C TYR A 308 -27.17 -12.90 -7.58
N SER A 309 -26.29 -13.67 -8.21
CA SER A 309 -26.68 -14.94 -8.82
C SER A 309 -26.95 -15.96 -7.73
N VAL A 310 -27.87 -16.89 -7.99
CA VAL A 310 -28.09 -18.06 -7.13
C VAL A 310 -27.17 -19.24 -7.49
N THR A 311 -26.42 -19.14 -8.60
CA THR A 311 -25.53 -20.19 -9.09
C THR A 311 -24.10 -19.99 -8.61
N SER A 312 -23.34 -21.08 -8.46
CA SER A 312 -21.91 -20.98 -8.18
C SER A 312 -21.16 -20.21 -9.27
N GLN A 313 -20.17 -19.40 -8.86
CA GLN A 313 -19.35 -18.60 -9.77
C GLN A 313 -17.85 -18.80 -9.49
N ARG A 314 -17.02 -18.59 -10.52
CA ARG A 314 -15.56 -18.54 -10.40
C ARG A 314 -15.09 -17.16 -10.82
N ASP A 315 -14.31 -16.50 -9.96
CA ASP A 315 -13.77 -15.15 -10.17
C ASP A 315 -14.81 -14.16 -10.76
N PRO A 316 -15.99 -13.98 -10.12
CA PRO A 316 -17.04 -13.12 -10.65
C PRO A 316 -16.57 -11.65 -10.69
N SER A 317 -17.07 -10.94 -11.69
CA SER A 317 -16.82 -9.50 -11.94
C SER A 317 -18.10 -8.66 -11.89
N GLY A 318 -19.13 -9.22 -11.25
CA GLY A 318 -20.41 -8.54 -11.02
C GLY A 318 -21.33 -8.57 -12.23
N ALA A 319 -22.26 -7.60 -12.29
CA ALA A 319 -23.18 -7.48 -13.40
C ALA A 319 -22.46 -7.04 -14.68
N THR A 320 -22.91 -7.53 -15.84
CA THR A 320 -22.30 -7.19 -17.15
C THR A 320 -22.45 -5.70 -17.50
N SER A 321 -23.46 -5.03 -16.97
CA SER A 321 -23.69 -3.59 -17.13
C SER A 321 -24.48 -3.04 -15.94
N GLY A 322 -24.41 -1.73 -15.73
CA GLY A 322 -25.17 -1.05 -14.68
C GLY A 322 -24.97 0.46 -14.72
N SER A 323 -25.68 1.15 -13.83
CA SER A 323 -25.55 2.60 -13.61
C SER A 323 -24.79 2.95 -12.32
N LEU A 324 -24.64 1.99 -11.42
CA LEU A 324 -24.03 2.15 -10.10
C LEU A 324 -22.89 1.14 -9.94
N ARG A 325 -21.78 1.58 -9.34
CA ARG A 325 -20.66 0.72 -8.95
C ARG A 325 -20.82 0.30 -7.51
N VAL A 326 -20.32 -0.88 -7.18
CA VAL A 326 -20.34 -1.41 -5.81
C VAL A 326 -19.35 -0.63 -4.93
N ASP A 327 -19.76 -0.37 -3.69
CA ASP A 327 -18.88 -0.01 -2.60
C ASP A 327 -19.20 -0.82 -1.32
N ARG A 328 -18.17 -1.09 -0.51
CA ARG A 328 -18.23 -2.03 0.64
C ARG A 328 -17.57 -1.45 1.89
N GLY A 329 -17.84 -2.03 3.06
CA GLY A 329 -17.08 -1.79 4.28
C GLY A 329 -17.73 -0.90 5.34
N GLY A 330 -18.68 -0.03 4.99
CA GLY A 330 -19.13 1.01 5.92
C GLY A 330 -18.10 2.13 6.05
N CYS A 331 -18.36 3.10 6.91
CA CYS A 331 -17.45 4.23 7.09
C CYS A 331 -17.52 4.83 8.51
N TRP A 332 -16.70 5.85 8.77
CA TRP A 332 -16.59 6.54 10.06
C TRP A 332 -17.90 7.13 10.58
N ASN A 333 -18.86 7.46 9.71
CA ASN A 333 -20.19 7.96 10.11
C ASN A 333 -21.28 6.89 10.08
N SER A 334 -20.96 5.65 9.71
CA SER A 334 -21.95 4.60 9.53
C SER A 334 -22.46 4.04 10.85
N GLY A 335 -23.75 3.70 10.89
CA GLY A 335 -24.29 2.77 11.89
C GLY A 335 -23.63 1.39 11.78
N ALA A 336 -23.51 0.67 12.90
CA ALA A 336 -22.78 -0.61 12.95
C ALA A 336 -23.29 -1.64 11.90
N MET A 337 -24.59 -1.64 11.61
CA MET A 337 -25.19 -2.54 10.62
C MET A 337 -24.64 -2.37 9.19
N PHE A 338 -24.06 -1.22 8.85
CA PHE A 338 -23.49 -0.98 7.52
C PHE A 338 -22.02 -1.42 7.42
N CYS A 339 -21.34 -1.64 8.55
CA CYS A 339 -19.94 -2.07 8.59
C CYS A 339 -19.76 -3.60 8.52
N ARG A 340 -20.85 -4.35 8.35
CA ARG A 340 -20.83 -5.82 8.26
C ARG A 340 -20.12 -6.29 6.99
N VAL A 341 -19.43 -7.43 7.04
CA VAL A 341 -18.67 -7.97 5.90
C VAL A 341 -19.54 -8.24 4.66
N SER A 342 -20.81 -8.61 4.84
CA SER A 342 -21.74 -8.85 3.74
C SER A 342 -22.48 -7.61 3.25
N ASN A 343 -22.44 -6.48 3.97
CA ASN A 343 -23.25 -5.31 3.63
C ASN A 343 -22.75 -4.62 2.36
N ARG A 344 -23.63 -4.51 1.36
CA ARG A 344 -23.31 -3.93 0.05
C ARG A 344 -23.98 -2.58 -0.11
N PHE A 345 -23.26 -1.62 -0.66
CA PHE A 345 -23.82 -0.35 -1.09
C PHE A 345 -23.41 -0.05 -2.54
N SER A 346 -23.89 1.06 -3.07
CA SER A 346 -23.56 1.45 -4.43
C SER A 346 -23.73 2.94 -4.65
N GLY A 347 -22.99 3.43 -5.63
CA GLY A 347 -23.04 4.83 -6.03
C GLY A 347 -22.80 5.02 -7.52
N THR A 348 -23.23 6.15 -8.06
CA THR A 348 -22.88 6.48 -9.45
C THR A 348 -21.36 6.62 -9.57
N PRO A 349 -20.71 6.22 -10.67
CA PRO A 349 -19.25 6.20 -10.79
C PRO A 349 -18.56 7.58 -10.63
N GLY A 350 -19.32 8.67 -10.59
CA GLY A 350 -18.84 10.04 -10.47
C GLY A 350 -18.98 10.66 -9.08
N ILE A 351 -19.67 10.00 -8.13
CA ILE A 351 -19.80 10.54 -6.77
C ILE A 351 -18.43 10.63 -6.09
N ARG A 352 -18.32 11.58 -5.16
CA ARG A 352 -17.12 11.82 -4.36
C ARG A 352 -17.59 12.24 -2.97
N TYR A 353 -17.49 11.34 -2.00
CA TYR A 353 -17.89 11.64 -0.62
C TYR A 353 -16.69 11.57 0.32
N SER A 354 -16.81 12.28 1.44
CA SER A 354 -15.76 12.36 2.48
C SER A 354 -15.60 11.09 3.32
N ASP A 355 -16.29 10.04 2.91
CA ASP A 355 -16.36 8.75 3.57
C ASP A 355 -16.25 7.60 2.54
N LEU A 356 -15.77 7.90 1.33
CA LEU A 356 -15.64 6.94 0.22
C LEU A 356 -14.24 7.03 -0.39
N GLY A 357 -13.48 5.96 -0.23
CA GLY A 357 -12.15 5.71 -0.76
C GLY A 357 -12.08 4.38 -1.50
N PHE A 358 -10.94 3.68 -1.40
CA PHE A 358 -10.72 2.38 -2.03
C PHE A 358 -9.44 1.70 -1.50
N ARG A 359 -9.32 0.40 -1.77
CA ARG A 359 -8.06 -0.35 -1.69
C ARG A 359 -7.73 -1.02 -3.01
N LEU A 360 -6.52 -1.58 -3.11
CA LEU A 360 -5.99 -2.16 -4.34
C LEU A 360 -5.98 -3.69 -4.29
N VAL A 361 -6.02 -4.32 -5.46
CA VAL A 361 -5.62 -5.73 -5.69
C VAL A 361 -4.60 -5.82 -6.83
N CYS A 362 -3.85 -6.92 -6.91
CA CYS A 362 -3.03 -7.26 -8.09
C CYS A 362 -2.78 -8.76 -8.24
#